data_AF-A0A9D6INQ8-F1
#
_entry.id   AF-A0A9D6INQ8-F1
#
_cell.length_a   1.000
_cell.length_b   1.000
_cell.length_c   1.000
_cell.angle_alpha   90.00
_cell.angle_beta   90.00
_cell.angle_gamma   90.00
#
_symmetry.space_group_name_H-M   'P 1'
#
loop_
_entity.id
_entity.type
_entity.pdbx_description
1 polymer ?
#
loop_
_entity_poly.entity_id
_entity_poly.type
_entity_poly.pdbx_seq_one_letter_code
_entity_poly.pdbx_strand_id
1 'polypeptide(L)'
;MAKTRRELVAHRFEGERFDDHGLDLDVLPDLVAYKTLLVETAKELWRKRNPNRQRLPKNFEDSLRLKFYELRPGSTVVPLVREIDYDETALPFEPTADELDEAVVLIADTIEAIAHDSPVPESLPKSVLPLFANYGRTLREGEVFLQELPRRPKPVRYSIQVRDSLAVRSQGDYEDAIEFAGEVRSADLDGLNFSIRLDDGTKIPGKFSPEQEAMIVEALREHASQRLRVLGRAEFTWPTGKARRITSIEEIVVQTAGETAYDSTVRPVWEVAIELGGSIPGEEWAKVPRDLSKRLDHYLYADAAGEDG
;
A
#
# COMPACT_ATOMS: atom_id res chain seq x y z
N MET A 1 14.03 -14.84 16.62
CA MET A 1 13.55 -13.92 15.56
C MET A 1 14.61 -12.86 15.32
N ALA A 2 15.33 -12.97 14.21
CA ALA A 2 16.30 -11.98 13.79
C ALA A 2 15.56 -10.76 13.20
N LYS A 3 16.01 -9.55 13.56
CA LYS A 3 15.47 -8.30 12.99
C LYS A 3 16.44 -7.75 11.97
N THR A 4 15.96 -7.52 10.76
CA THR A 4 16.73 -6.83 9.73
C THR A 4 16.22 -5.40 9.60
N ARG A 5 17.16 -4.47 9.45
CA ARG A 5 16.90 -3.04 9.27
C ARG A 5 17.21 -2.66 7.83
N ARG A 6 16.25 -2.02 7.15
CA ARG A 6 16.42 -1.55 5.77
C ARG A 6 16.01 -0.08 5.67
N GLU A 7 16.92 0.78 5.23
CA GLU A 7 16.60 2.18 4.93
C GLU A 7 15.70 2.23 3.69
N LEU A 8 14.56 2.92 3.80
CA LEU A 8 13.60 3.09 2.70
C LEU A 8 13.78 4.42 1.99
N VAL A 9 13.88 5.49 2.78
CA VAL A 9 13.97 6.88 2.33
C VAL A 9 14.58 7.70 3.46
N ALA A 10 15.41 8.67 3.13
CA ALA A 10 15.83 9.69 4.07
C ALA A 10 15.15 11.04 3.75
N HIS A 11 14.67 11.72 4.79
CA HIS A 11 14.14 13.08 4.67
C HIS A 11 15.24 14.05 5.11
N ARG A 12 15.78 14.83 4.19
CA ARG A 12 16.67 15.94 4.49
C ARG A 12 15.85 17.22 4.61
N PHE A 13 15.99 17.93 5.72
CA PHE A 13 15.24 19.13 6.04
C PHE A 13 16.12 20.35 5.78
N GLU A 14 15.77 21.20 4.81
CA GLU A 14 16.55 22.40 4.48
C GLU A 14 15.78 23.68 4.82
N GLY A 15 16.50 24.66 5.39
CA GLY A 15 15.96 25.95 5.83
C GLY A 15 16.67 26.44 7.08
N GLU A 16 16.48 27.73 7.42
CA GLU A 16 17.16 28.41 8.52
C GLU A 16 17.06 27.66 9.86
N ARG A 17 15.91 27.00 10.12
CA ARG A 17 15.69 26.20 11.33
C ARG A 17 16.55 24.95 11.46
N PHE A 18 17.17 24.49 10.37
CA PHE A 18 17.91 23.22 10.31
C PHE A 18 19.41 23.45 10.12
N ASP A 19 19.86 24.71 10.07
CA ASP A 19 21.27 25.09 9.87
C ASP A 19 22.14 24.71 11.07
N ASP A 20 21.58 24.62 12.27
CA ASP A 20 22.24 24.14 13.49
C ASP A 20 22.31 22.60 13.57
N HIS A 21 21.85 21.90 12.53
CA HIS A 21 21.74 20.44 12.45
C HIS A 21 20.80 19.79 13.47
N GLY A 22 19.94 20.58 14.13
CA GLY A 22 18.87 20.11 14.99
C GLY A 22 17.61 19.73 14.21
N LEU A 23 16.86 18.74 14.72
CA LEU A 23 15.48 18.50 14.27
C LEU A 23 14.52 19.11 15.29
N ASP A 24 13.85 20.19 14.89
CA ASP A 24 12.75 20.76 15.64
C ASP A 24 11.63 19.73 15.80
N LEU A 25 11.14 19.52 17.03
CA LEU A 25 10.08 18.55 17.33
C LEU A 25 8.77 18.90 16.64
N ASP A 26 8.56 20.18 16.32
CA ASP A 26 7.40 20.66 15.57
C ASP A 26 7.31 20.03 14.17
N VAL A 27 8.38 19.40 13.67
CA VAL A 27 8.44 18.76 12.34
C VAL A 27 7.97 17.29 12.38
N LEU A 28 7.93 16.65 13.54
CA LEU A 28 7.48 15.25 13.67
C LEU A 28 6.09 14.96 13.06
N PRO A 29 5.09 15.87 13.10
CA PRO A 29 3.82 15.66 12.40
C PRO A 29 3.96 15.39 10.91
N ASP A 30 4.96 15.97 10.23
CA ASP A 30 5.19 15.74 8.80
C ASP A 30 5.73 14.33 8.54
N LEU A 31 6.57 13.79 9.42
CA LEU A 31 7.03 12.40 9.35
C LEU A 31 5.88 11.41 9.60
N VAL A 32 4.97 11.74 10.52
CA VAL A 32 3.76 10.95 10.75
C VAL A 32 2.84 10.99 9.53
N ALA A 33 2.63 12.17 8.94
CA ALA A 33 1.84 12.32 7.72
C ALA A 33 2.45 11.53 6.55
N TYR A 34 3.78 11.55 6.40
CA TYR A 34 4.47 10.74 5.41
C TYR A 34 4.24 9.24 5.63
N LYS A 35 4.33 8.75 6.88
CA LYS A 35 4.01 7.35 7.20
C LYS A 35 2.58 7.01 6.79
N THR A 36 1.59 7.84 7.10
CA THR A 36 0.19 7.61 6.71
C THR A 36 0.06 7.56 5.18
N LEU A 37 0.64 8.52 4.47
CA LEU A 37 0.65 8.58 3.02
C LEU A 37 1.23 7.29 2.41
N LEU A 38 2.38 6.85 2.92
CA LEU A 38 3.08 5.65 2.50
C LEU A 38 2.24 4.37 2.72
N VAL A 39 1.67 4.21 3.92
CA VAL A 39 0.86 3.04 4.28
C VAL A 39 -0.39 2.95 3.41
N GLU A 40 -1.13 4.05 3.24
CA GLU A 40 -2.33 4.05 2.41
C GLU A 40 -2.01 3.81 0.93
N THR A 41 -0.91 4.39 0.41
CA THR A 41 -0.44 4.09 -0.95
C THR A 41 -0.13 2.60 -1.13
N ALA A 42 0.59 1.99 -0.17
CA ALA A 42 0.93 0.57 -0.23
C ALA A 42 -0.31 -0.34 -0.18
N LYS A 43 -1.32 0.01 0.64
CA LYS A 43 -2.59 -0.73 0.70
C LYS A 43 -3.31 -0.73 -0.65
N GLU A 44 -3.39 0.43 -1.30
CA GLU A 44 -4.04 0.56 -2.61
C GLU A 44 -3.29 -0.19 -3.72
N LEU A 45 -1.95 -0.11 -3.73
CA LEU A 45 -1.12 -0.90 -4.64
C LEU A 45 -1.33 -2.41 -4.44
N TRP A 46 -1.42 -2.85 -3.18
CA TRP A 46 -1.66 -4.26 -2.86
C TRP A 46 -3.04 -4.72 -3.34
N ARG A 47 -4.09 -3.92 -3.10
CA ARG A 47 -5.47 -4.21 -3.55
C ARG A 47 -5.52 -4.33 -5.08
N LYS A 48 -4.90 -3.39 -5.79
CA LYS A 48 -4.82 -3.40 -7.26
C LYS A 48 -4.15 -4.67 -7.80
N ARG A 49 -3.11 -5.17 -7.11
CA ARG A 49 -2.40 -6.40 -7.48
C ARG A 49 -3.16 -7.67 -7.09
N ASN A 50 -4.04 -7.60 -6.10
CA ASN A 50 -4.75 -8.73 -5.53
C ASN A 50 -6.29 -8.54 -5.59
N PRO A 51 -6.89 -8.38 -6.79
CA PRO A 51 -8.33 -8.09 -6.94
C PRO A 51 -9.25 -9.19 -6.37
N ASN A 52 -8.74 -10.40 -6.22
CA ASN A 52 -9.48 -11.54 -5.67
C ASN A 52 -9.39 -11.64 -4.14
N ARG A 53 -8.61 -10.78 -3.47
CA ARG A 53 -8.39 -10.84 -2.01
C ARG A 53 -9.09 -9.67 -1.30
N GLN A 54 -10.05 -10.01 -0.46
CA GLN A 54 -10.90 -9.05 0.27
C GLN A 54 -10.23 -8.34 1.44
N ARG A 55 -9.19 -8.95 2.01
CA ARG A 55 -8.55 -8.46 3.24
C ARG A 55 -7.07 -8.32 3.00
N LEU A 56 -6.53 -7.21 3.49
CA LEU A 56 -5.09 -7.04 3.61
C LEU A 56 -4.50 -8.23 4.38
N PRO A 57 -3.24 -8.60 4.10
CA PRO A 57 -2.53 -9.62 4.87
C PRO A 57 -2.62 -9.33 6.37
N LYS A 58 -2.71 -10.38 7.20
CA LYS A 58 -2.62 -10.22 8.65
C LYS A 58 -1.31 -9.48 8.97
N ASN A 59 -1.38 -8.52 9.89
CA ASN A 59 -0.24 -7.69 10.29
C ASN A 59 0.34 -6.82 9.16
N PHE A 60 -0.43 -6.49 8.11
CA PHE A 60 0.06 -5.62 7.02
C PHE A 60 0.63 -4.31 7.58
N GLU A 61 -0.16 -3.56 8.35
CA GLU A 61 0.32 -2.30 8.95
C GLU A 61 1.43 -2.51 9.99
N ASP A 62 1.37 -3.61 10.75
CA ASP A 62 2.40 -3.97 11.73
C ASP A 62 3.75 -4.33 11.06
N SER A 63 3.72 -4.75 9.79
CA SER A 63 4.92 -4.98 8.97
C SER A 63 5.57 -3.68 8.47
N LEU A 64 4.88 -2.54 8.65
CA LEU A 64 5.31 -1.20 8.22
C LEU A 64 5.88 -0.39 9.40
N ARG A 65 6.67 -1.06 10.25
CA ARG A 65 7.38 -0.43 11.38
C ARG A 65 8.51 0.46 10.85
N LEU A 66 8.21 1.75 10.72
CA LEU A 66 9.18 2.79 10.38
C LEU A 66 9.74 3.44 11.64
N LYS A 67 11.07 3.56 11.70
CA LYS A 67 11.81 4.23 12.76
C LYS A 67 12.98 4.99 12.15
N PHE A 68 13.38 6.10 12.78
CA PHE A 68 14.71 6.68 12.56
C PHE A 68 15.55 6.43 13.81
N TYR A 69 16.86 6.24 13.61
CA TYR A 69 17.80 5.90 14.69
C TYR A 69 18.84 6.98 14.93
N GLU A 70 19.02 7.87 13.96
CA GLU A 70 20.04 8.89 13.94
C GLU A 70 19.55 10.12 13.19
N LEU A 71 20.19 11.25 13.46
CA LEU A 71 20.12 12.46 12.65
C LEU A 71 21.51 12.64 12.02
N ARG A 72 21.59 12.80 10.70
CA ARG A 72 22.88 12.99 10.01
C ARG A 72 23.11 14.49 9.68
N PRO A 73 24.37 14.96 9.65
CA PRO A 73 24.71 16.32 9.20
C PRO A 73 24.35 16.56 7.73
N GLY A 74 24.20 17.84 7.35
CA GLY A 74 23.77 18.25 6.02
C GLY A 74 22.28 18.57 5.98
N SER A 75 21.90 19.58 6.77
CA SER A 75 20.52 20.04 7.02
C SER A 75 19.63 18.88 7.49
N THR A 76 19.80 18.56 8.77
CA THR A 76 19.05 17.56 9.56
C THR A 76 18.45 16.42 8.74
N VAL A 77 19.24 15.39 8.44
CA VAL A 77 18.76 14.23 7.66
C VAL A 77 18.17 13.18 8.60
N VAL A 78 16.96 12.73 8.31
CA VAL A 78 16.21 11.71 9.06
C VAL A 78 16.02 10.45 8.20
N PRO A 79 16.87 9.42 8.36
CA PRO A 79 16.72 8.15 7.66
C PRO A 79 15.54 7.36 8.23
N LEU A 80 14.53 7.08 7.40
CA LEU A 80 13.42 6.22 7.77
C LEU A 80 13.76 4.76 7.43
N VAL A 81 13.85 3.96 8.47
CA VAL A 81 14.27 2.56 8.43
C VAL A 81 13.08 1.66 8.75
N ARG A 82 12.85 0.67 7.89
CA ARG A 82 11.91 -0.42 8.12
C ARG A 82 12.56 -1.50 8.96
N GLU A 83 11.89 -1.92 10.03
CA GLU A 83 12.21 -3.15 10.74
C GLU A 83 11.39 -4.33 10.18
N ILE A 84 12.09 -5.38 9.75
CA ILE A 84 11.47 -6.61 9.25
C ILE A 84 11.83 -7.74 10.21
N ASP A 85 10.81 -8.41 10.75
CA ASP A 85 10.96 -9.61 11.58
C ASP A 85 11.12 -10.81 10.63
N TYR A 86 12.28 -11.50 10.68
CA TYR A 86 12.50 -12.73 9.92
C TYR A 86 12.27 -13.96 10.80
N ASP A 87 11.66 -14.98 10.19
CA ASP A 87 11.72 -16.35 10.71
C ASP A 87 13.14 -16.90 10.46
N GLU A 88 13.76 -17.49 11.48
CA GLU A 88 15.13 -18.03 11.40
C GLU A 88 15.25 -19.21 10.41
N THR A 89 14.11 -19.76 9.98
CA THR A 89 14.00 -20.80 8.96
C THR A 89 13.89 -20.27 7.54
N ALA A 90 13.67 -18.96 7.34
CA ALA A 90 13.61 -18.35 6.01
C ALA A 90 15.03 -18.20 5.43
N LEU A 91 15.23 -18.68 4.20
CA LEU A 91 16.50 -18.54 3.48
C LEU A 91 16.92 -17.05 3.41
N PRO A 92 18.22 -16.74 3.50
CA PRO A 92 18.75 -15.37 3.54
C PRO A 92 18.74 -14.73 2.14
N PHE A 93 17.57 -14.60 1.52
CA PHE A 93 17.39 -13.77 0.35
C PHE A 93 17.12 -12.33 0.78
N GLU A 94 17.65 -11.36 0.03
CA GLU A 94 17.22 -9.97 0.17
C GLU A 94 15.69 -9.93 0.05
N PRO A 95 14.98 -9.22 0.94
CA PRO A 95 13.54 -9.13 0.85
C PRO A 95 13.17 -8.54 -0.51
N THR A 96 12.39 -9.30 -1.29
CA THR A 96 11.81 -8.84 -2.55
C THR A 96 11.14 -7.50 -2.30
N ALA A 97 11.33 -6.54 -3.22
CA ALA A 97 10.64 -5.27 -3.16
C ALA A 97 9.12 -5.52 -3.06
N ASP A 98 8.47 -4.86 -2.13
CA ASP A 98 7.02 -5.01 -1.90
C ASP A 98 6.27 -3.69 -2.15
N GLU A 99 4.97 -3.68 -1.89
CA GLU A 99 4.11 -2.52 -2.14
C GLU A 99 4.55 -1.28 -1.37
N LEU A 100 5.30 -1.44 -0.28
CA LEU A 100 5.86 -0.31 0.45
C LEU A 100 7.03 0.33 -0.30
N ASP A 101 7.93 -0.48 -0.84
CA ASP A 101 9.05 0.01 -1.67
C ASP A 101 8.52 0.74 -2.90
N GLU A 102 7.47 0.19 -3.52
CA GLU A 102 6.78 0.82 -4.65
C GLU A 102 6.08 2.11 -4.25
N ALA A 103 5.44 2.15 -3.08
CA ALA A 103 4.82 3.37 -2.55
C ALA A 103 5.84 4.50 -2.34
N VAL A 104 7.04 4.20 -1.83
CA VAL A 104 8.13 5.19 -1.69
C VAL A 104 8.44 5.83 -3.05
N VAL A 105 8.62 5.00 -4.08
CA VAL A 105 8.96 5.46 -5.43
C VAL A 105 7.81 6.25 -6.04
N LEU A 106 6.57 5.76 -5.95
CA LEU A 106 5.40 6.39 -6.53
C LEU A 106 5.09 7.77 -5.91
N ILE A 107 5.27 7.90 -4.59
CA ILE A 107 5.14 9.19 -3.90
C ILE A 107 6.23 10.15 -4.39
N ALA A 108 7.47 9.71 -4.48
CA ALA A 108 8.58 10.52 -4.96
C ALA A 108 8.37 10.98 -6.41
N ASP A 109 7.93 10.08 -7.30
CA ASP A 109 7.62 10.39 -8.69
C ASP A 109 6.44 11.36 -8.81
N THR A 110 5.44 11.23 -7.95
CA THR A 110 4.32 12.19 -7.88
C THR A 110 4.84 13.57 -7.49
N ILE A 111 5.64 13.67 -6.43
CA ILE A 111 6.20 14.95 -5.98
C ILE A 111 7.03 15.60 -7.10
N GLU A 112 7.88 14.83 -7.76
CA GLU A 112 8.70 15.33 -8.85
C GLU A 112 7.85 15.78 -10.04
N ALA A 113 6.82 15.03 -10.43
CA ALA A 113 5.91 15.41 -11.50
C ALA A 113 5.24 16.76 -11.20
N ILE A 114 4.74 16.96 -9.98
CA ILE A 114 4.12 18.22 -9.57
C ILE A 114 5.12 19.36 -9.53
N ALA A 115 6.35 19.12 -9.04
CA ALA A 115 7.40 20.13 -9.02
C ALA A 115 7.79 20.63 -10.44
N HIS A 116 7.55 19.82 -11.47
CA HIS A 116 7.76 20.16 -12.88
C HIS A 116 6.46 20.51 -13.61
N ASP A 117 5.40 20.88 -12.89
CA ASP A 117 4.07 21.21 -13.42
C ASP A 117 3.43 20.12 -14.30
N SER A 118 3.93 18.88 -14.24
CA SER A 118 3.42 17.74 -15.00
C SER A 118 2.18 17.14 -14.32
N PRO A 119 1.29 16.42 -15.04
CA PRO A 119 0.12 15.76 -14.45
C PRO A 119 0.46 14.79 -13.31
N VAL A 120 -0.51 14.51 -12.43
CA VAL A 120 -0.38 13.45 -11.42
C VAL A 120 -0.22 12.10 -12.15
N PRO A 121 0.73 11.23 -11.76
CA PRO A 121 0.86 9.91 -12.37
C PRO A 121 -0.43 9.10 -12.30
N GLU A 122 -0.83 8.46 -13.40
CA GLU A 122 -2.04 7.61 -13.43
C GLU A 122 -1.94 6.38 -12.52
N SER A 123 -0.72 5.98 -12.17
CA SER A 123 -0.45 4.92 -11.22
C SER A 123 -0.78 5.30 -9.78
N LEU A 124 -0.83 6.60 -9.45
CA LEU A 124 -1.19 7.08 -8.12
C LEU A 124 -2.70 6.91 -7.89
N PRO A 125 -3.12 6.15 -6.86
CA PRO A 125 -4.52 6.08 -6.47
C PRO A 125 -5.03 7.47 -6.10
N LYS A 126 -6.17 7.90 -6.67
CA LYS A 126 -6.71 9.23 -6.40
C LYS A 126 -7.17 9.35 -4.95
N SER A 127 -7.57 8.22 -4.36
CA SER A 127 -7.87 8.05 -2.93
C SER A 127 -6.78 8.62 -2.01
N VAL A 128 -5.52 8.56 -2.44
CA VAL A 128 -4.34 8.93 -1.64
C VAL A 128 -3.92 10.39 -1.85
N LEU A 129 -4.29 11.00 -2.97
CA LEU A 129 -3.92 12.38 -3.31
C LEU A 129 -4.23 13.41 -2.20
N PRO A 130 -5.37 13.34 -1.47
CA PRO A 130 -5.66 14.27 -0.37
C PRO A 130 -4.69 14.18 0.81
N LEU A 131 -4.05 13.02 1.03
CA LEU A 131 -3.15 12.82 2.17
C LEU A 131 -1.88 13.68 2.08
N PHE A 132 -1.50 14.10 0.86
CA PHE A 132 -0.40 15.05 0.65
C PHE A 132 -0.64 16.40 1.33
N ALA A 133 -1.88 16.81 1.59
CA ALA A 133 -2.16 18.09 2.26
C ALA A 133 -1.63 18.15 3.70
N ASN A 134 -1.48 16.99 4.36
CA ASN A 134 -0.91 16.90 5.70
C ASN A 134 0.62 16.72 5.68
N TYR A 135 1.20 16.34 4.55
CA TYR A 135 2.64 16.18 4.40
C TYR A 135 3.29 17.54 4.09
N GLY A 136 4.26 17.96 4.91
CA GLY A 136 4.86 19.30 4.82
C GLY A 136 3.93 20.41 5.28
N ARG A 137 3.00 20.12 6.19
CA ARG A 137 2.15 21.12 6.83
C ARG A 137 2.94 22.04 7.75
N THR A 138 4.07 21.59 8.29
CA THR A 138 4.90 22.35 9.24
C THR A 138 6.02 23.16 8.56
N LEU A 139 6.16 23.02 7.24
CA LEU A 139 7.06 23.83 6.41
C LEU A 139 6.71 25.31 6.51
N ARG A 140 7.74 26.13 6.76
CA ARG A 140 7.70 27.60 6.71
C ARG A 140 8.22 28.10 5.37
N GLU A 141 8.04 29.39 5.12
CA GLU A 141 8.55 30.03 3.91
C GLU A 141 10.08 29.82 3.77
N GLY A 142 10.54 29.45 2.57
CA GLY A 142 11.95 29.15 2.31
C GLY A 142 12.39 27.73 2.69
N GLU A 143 11.58 26.97 3.41
CA GLU A 143 11.91 25.61 3.82
C GLU A 143 11.44 24.56 2.83
N VAL A 144 12.18 23.44 2.79
CA VAL A 144 11.83 22.27 1.99
C VAL A 144 12.24 20.97 2.66
N PHE A 145 11.66 19.88 2.17
CA PHE A 145 12.18 18.53 2.39
C PHE A 145 12.75 17.98 1.10
N LEU A 146 13.84 17.23 1.21
CA LEU A 146 14.34 16.39 0.13
C LEU A 146 14.13 14.93 0.50
N GLN A 147 13.47 14.18 -0.38
CA GLN A 147 13.39 12.73 -0.29
C GLN A 147 14.58 12.10 -1.01
N GLU A 148 15.43 11.43 -0.23
CA GLU A 148 16.58 10.69 -0.73
C GLU A 148 16.26 9.20 -0.72
N LEU A 149 16.17 8.60 -1.90
CA LEU A 149 15.84 7.19 -2.06
C LEU A 149 17.14 6.41 -2.38
N PRO A 150 17.38 5.23 -1.76
CA PRO A 150 18.63 4.47 -1.96
C PRO A 150 18.99 4.15 -3.41
N ARG A 151 17.98 4.03 -4.30
CA ARG A 151 18.16 3.65 -5.71
C ARG A 151 17.96 4.83 -6.68
N ARG A 152 17.89 6.06 -6.18
CA ARG A 152 17.68 7.26 -6.99
C ARG A 152 18.84 8.25 -6.82
N PRO A 153 19.48 8.70 -7.92
CA PRO A 153 20.69 9.53 -7.81
C PRO A 153 20.40 10.97 -7.38
N LYS A 154 19.19 11.48 -7.62
CA LYS A 154 18.80 12.85 -7.29
C LYS A 154 17.70 12.85 -6.21
N PRO A 155 17.84 13.67 -5.17
CA PRO A 155 16.77 13.89 -4.23
C PRO A 155 15.54 14.50 -4.91
N VAL A 156 14.36 14.14 -4.41
CA VAL A 156 13.11 14.76 -4.82
C VAL A 156 12.77 15.89 -3.85
N ARG A 157 12.59 17.10 -4.38
CA ARG A 157 12.32 18.31 -3.59
C ARG A 157 10.83 18.51 -3.35
N TYR A 158 10.43 18.58 -2.08
CA TYR A 158 9.08 18.88 -1.64
C TYR A 158 9.04 20.24 -0.92
N SER A 159 8.19 21.15 -1.40
CA SER A 159 8.04 22.50 -0.86
C SER A 159 6.58 22.86 -0.63
N ILE A 160 6.34 24.01 0.00
CA ILE A 160 5.00 24.59 0.14
C ILE A 160 4.31 24.71 -1.23
N GLN A 161 5.03 25.16 -2.26
CA GLN A 161 4.48 25.30 -3.62
C GLN A 161 4.03 23.96 -4.19
N VAL A 162 4.81 22.89 -4.00
CA VAL A 162 4.43 21.55 -4.44
C VAL A 162 3.20 21.05 -3.69
N ARG A 163 3.15 21.24 -2.37
CA ARG A 163 1.98 20.90 -1.54
C ARG A 163 0.73 21.64 -1.99
N ASP A 164 0.84 22.93 -2.25
CA ASP A 164 -0.30 23.76 -2.65
C ASP A 164 -0.78 23.38 -4.06
N SER A 165 0.12 23.06 -4.99
CA SER A 165 -0.22 22.50 -6.31
C SER A 165 -0.91 21.14 -6.21
N LEU A 166 -0.45 20.25 -5.32
CA LEU A 166 -1.13 18.98 -5.00
C LEU A 166 -2.52 19.23 -4.43
N ALA A 167 -2.64 20.21 -3.52
CA ALA A 167 -3.91 20.57 -2.91
C ALA A 167 -4.91 21.03 -3.97
N VAL A 168 -4.54 21.93 -4.88
CA VAL A 168 -5.39 22.37 -6.01
C VAL A 168 -5.82 21.19 -6.88
N ARG A 169 -4.91 20.26 -7.18
CA ARG A 169 -5.23 19.06 -8.00
C ARG A 169 -6.11 18.06 -7.25
N SER A 170 -6.14 18.13 -5.93
CA SER A 170 -7.05 17.39 -5.06
C SER A 170 -8.37 18.12 -4.79
N GLN A 171 -8.54 19.38 -5.24
CA GLN A 171 -9.76 20.14 -5.00
C GLN A 171 -10.88 19.65 -5.91
N GLY A 172 -11.77 18.87 -5.30
CA GLY A 172 -12.96 18.33 -5.90
C GLY A 172 -13.33 17.04 -5.18
N ASP A 173 -14.63 16.80 -5.04
CA ASP A 173 -15.08 15.44 -4.85
C ASP A 173 -14.58 14.63 -6.06
N TYR A 174 -13.78 13.60 -5.81
CA TYR A 174 -13.28 12.74 -6.88
C TYR A 174 -13.91 11.36 -6.78
N GLU A 175 -14.10 10.74 -7.93
CA GLU A 175 -14.56 9.37 -8.06
C GLU A 175 -13.37 8.45 -8.31
N ASP A 176 -13.27 7.36 -7.55
CA ASP A 176 -12.26 6.32 -7.73
C ASP A 176 -12.86 4.92 -7.56
N ALA A 177 -12.17 3.92 -8.10
CA ALA A 177 -12.54 2.52 -7.96
C ALA A 177 -12.40 2.09 -6.49
N ILE A 178 -13.35 1.29 -6.02
CA ILE A 178 -13.41 0.82 -4.63
C ILE A 178 -13.66 -0.66 -4.56
N GLU A 179 -13.17 -1.23 -3.46
CA GLU A 179 -13.59 -2.52 -2.94
C GLU A 179 -13.88 -2.38 -1.45
N PHE A 180 -15.16 -2.28 -1.09
CA PHE A 180 -15.59 -2.17 0.30
C PHE A 180 -16.19 -3.47 0.80
N ALA A 181 -15.85 -3.86 2.03
CA ALA A 181 -16.45 -4.98 2.74
C ALA A 181 -16.96 -4.49 4.10
N GLY A 182 -18.23 -4.74 4.40
CA GLY A 182 -18.86 -4.19 5.59
C GLY A 182 -20.28 -4.70 5.84
N GLU A 183 -20.88 -4.25 6.93
CA GLU A 183 -22.22 -4.65 7.34
C GLU A 183 -23.27 -3.72 6.73
N VAL A 184 -24.31 -4.26 6.12
CA VAL A 184 -25.44 -3.44 5.68
C VAL A 184 -26.24 -3.03 6.92
N ARG A 185 -26.43 -1.72 7.11
CA ARG A 185 -27.11 -1.16 8.30
C ARG A 185 -28.44 -0.50 7.99
N SER A 186 -28.71 -0.22 6.73
CA SER A 186 -30.01 0.24 6.25
C SER A 186 -30.19 -0.11 4.78
N ALA A 187 -31.43 -0.36 4.37
CA ALA A 187 -31.86 -0.42 2.98
C ALA A 187 -33.24 0.23 2.85
N ASP A 188 -33.38 1.09 1.86
CA ASP A 188 -34.61 1.76 1.43
C ASP A 188 -34.95 1.24 0.05
N LEU A 189 -36.02 0.44 -0.04
CA LEU A 189 -36.44 -0.24 -1.26
C LEU A 189 -37.15 0.73 -2.22
N ASP A 190 -37.81 1.77 -1.70
CA ASP A 190 -38.48 2.77 -2.52
C ASP A 190 -37.46 3.73 -3.15
N GLY A 191 -36.48 4.17 -2.36
CA GLY A 191 -35.41 5.05 -2.81
C GLY A 191 -34.21 4.36 -3.45
N LEU A 192 -34.17 3.02 -3.42
CA LEU A 192 -33.04 2.17 -3.85
C LEU A 192 -31.70 2.57 -3.21
N ASN A 193 -31.73 2.92 -1.91
CA ASN A 193 -30.57 3.39 -1.16
C ASN A 193 -30.20 2.40 -0.06
N PHE A 194 -28.91 2.22 0.19
CA PHE A 194 -28.42 1.42 1.31
C PHE A 194 -27.26 2.11 2.02
N SER A 195 -26.90 1.63 3.20
CA SER A 195 -25.66 2.04 3.87
C SER A 195 -24.86 0.83 4.32
N ILE A 196 -23.56 0.89 4.07
CA ILE A 196 -22.58 -0.09 4.54
C ILE A 196 -21.75 0.52 5.66
N ARG A 197 -21.50 -0.25 6.72
CA ARG A 197 -20.58 0.11 7.79
C ARG A 197 -19.32 -0.75 7.70
N LEU A 198 -18.18 -0.10 7.51
CA LEU A 198 -16.87 -0.73 7.48
C LEU A 198 -16.39 -1.12 8.89
N ASP A 199 -15.30 -1.89 8.98
CA ASP A 199 -14.72 -2.37 10.24
C ASP A 199 -14.18 -1.24 11.13
N ASP A 200 -13.76 -0.11 10.54
CA ASP A 200 -13.36 1.10 11.25
C ASP A 200 -14.55 1.91 11.82
N GLY A 201 -15.77 1.44 11.58
CA GLY A 201 -17.03 2.09 11.98
C GLY A 201 -17.55 3.14 11.00
N THR A 202 -16.80 3.45 9.92
CA THR A 202 -17.21 4.41 8.89
C THR A 202 -18.47 3.92 8.19
N LYS A 203 -19.47 4.79 8.04
CA LYS A 203 -20.72 4.51 7.32
C LYS A 203 -20.69 5.18 5.96
N ILE A 204 -20.92 4.40 4.91
CA ILE A 204 -20.88 4.86 3.53
C ILE A 204 -22.25 4.59 2.90
N PRO A 205 -23.00 5.62 2.48
CA PRO A 205 -24.24 5.44 1.75
C PRO A 205 -23.96 5.04 0.28
N GLY A 206 -24.87 4.30 -0.33
CA GLY A 206 -24.80 3.91 -1.73
C GLY A 206 -26.19 3.73 -2.34
N LYS A 207 -26.24 3.64 -3.66
CA LYS A 207 -27.44 3.24 -4.41
C LYS A 207 -27.26 1.84 -4.97
N PHE A 208 -28.32 1.04 -4.94
CA PHE A 208 -28.35 -0.29 -5.56
C PHE A 208 -29.39 -0.31 -6.69
N SER A 209 -29.27 -1.26 -7.62
CA SER A 209 -30.28 -1.47 -8.66
C SER A 209 -31.34 -2.50 -8.21
N PRO A 210 -32.53 -2.54 -8.81
CA PRO A 210 -33.56 -3.53 -8.45
C PRO A 210 -33.07 -4.99 -8.54
N GLU A 211 -32.14 -5.28 -9.46
CA GLU A 211 -31.53 -6.61 -9.61
C GLU A 211 -30.65 -6.99 -8.41
N GLN A 212 -30.13 -6.00 -7.68
CA GLN A 212 -29.28 -6.17 -6.50
C GLN A 212 -30.09 -6.20 -5.19
N GLU A 213 -31.38 -5.86 -5.24
CA GLU A 213 -32.25 -5.73 -4.07
C GLU A 213 -32.23 -6.97 -3.18
N ALA A 214 -32.37 -8.16 -3.78
CA ALA A 214 -32.39 -9.43 -3.05
C ALA A 214 -31.12 -9.63 -2.21
N MET A 215 -29.94 -9.34 -2.79
CA MET A 215 -28.65 -9.45 -2.10
C MET A 215 -28.50 -8.41 -0.98
N ILE A 216 -28.96 -7.18 -1.18
CA ILE A 216 -28.93 -6.12 -0.17
C ILE A 216 -29.83 -6.48 1.02
N VAL A 217 -31.05 -6.97 0.76
CA VAL A 217 -32.01 -7.37 1.80
C VAL A 217 -31.50 -8.58 2.58
N GLU A 218 -30.89 -9.55 1.90
CA GLU A 218 -30.25 -10.70 2.54
C GLU A 218 -29.12 -10.25 3.48
N ALA A 219 -28.19 -9.46 2.97
CA ALA A 219 -27.07 -8.95 3.76
C ALA A 219 -27.52 -8.02 4.91
N LEU A 220 -28.66 -7.33 4.78
CA LEU A 220 -29.26 -6.56 5.88
C LEU A 220 -29.91 -7.47 6.93
N ARG A 221 -30.59 -8.54 6.50
CA ARG A 221 -31.23 -9.51 7.41
C ARG A 221 -30.17 -10.23 8.24
N GLU A 222 -29.09 -10.66 7.59
CA GLU A 222 -27.99 -11.40 8.21
C GLU A 222 -26.78 -10.50 8.54
N HIS A 223 -26.99 -9.19 8.73
CA HIS A 223 -25.90 -8.23 8.96
C HIS A 223 -24.97 -8.52 10.15
N ALA A 224 -25.36 -9.42 11.06
CA ALA A 224 -24.54 -9.88 12.18
C ALA A 224 -23.58 -11.01 11.77
N SER A 225 -23.95 -11.82 10.78
CA SER A 225 -23.25 -13.02 10.30
C SER A 225 -22.81 -12.93 8.84
N GLN A 226 -23.11 -11.83 8.15
CA GLN A 226 -22.73 -11.61 6.76
C GLN A 226 -22.15 -10.20 6.56
N ARG A 227 -21.23 -10.10 5.61
CA ARG A 227 -20.65 -8.86 5.10
C ARG A 227 -20.97 -8.74 3.62
N LEU A 228 -21.34 -7.54 3.21
CA LEU A 228 -21.52 -7.19 1.81
C LEU A 228 -20.19 -6.71 1.25
N ARG A 229 -19.70 -7.34 0.19
CA ARG A 229 -18.59 -6.84 -0.62
C ARG A 229 -19.15 -6.07 -1.80
N VAL A 230 -18.67 -4.84 -1.99
CA VAL A 230 -19.06 -3.94 -3.06
C VAL A 230 -17.84 -3.54 -3.86
N LEU A 231 -17.83 -3.90 -5.14
CA LEU A 231 -16.88 -3.43 -6.14
C LEU A 231 -17.57 -2.39 -7.02
N GLY A 232 -16.90 -1.29 -7.29
CA GLY A 232 -17.46 -0.23 -8.13
C GLY A 232 -16.72 1.08 -7.93
N ARG A 233 -17.46 2.18 -7.86
CA ARG A 233 -16.88 3.52 -7.66
C ARG A 233 -17.51 4.25 -6.50
N ALA A 234 -16.70 5.07 -5.84
CA ALA A 234 -17.16 5.96 -4.80
C ALA A 234 -16.61 7.36 -4.98
N GLU A 235 -17.41 8.33 -4.55
CA GLU A 235 -17.02 9.71 -4.41
C GLU A 235 -16.37 9.91 -3.04
N PHE A 236 -15.29 10.66 -2.97
CA PHE A 236 -14.51 10.92 -1.75
C PHE A 236 -14.51 12.40 -1.39
N THR A 237 -14.60 12.71 -0.08
CA THR A 237 -14.62 14.08 0.43
C THR A 237 -13.21 14.61 0.71
N TRP A 238 -12.93 15.77 0.14
CA TRP A 238 -11.76 16.59 0.49
C TRP A 238 -11.94 17.33 1.82
N PRO A 239 -10.89 17.48 2.67
CA PRO A 239 -9.51 16.98 2.55
C PRO A 239 -9.31 15.59 3.18
N THR A 240 -10.36 15.01 3.74
CA THR A 240 -10.23 13.84 4.62
C THR A 240 -9.91 12.54 3.90
N GLY A 241 -10.14 12.46 2.58
CA GLY A 241 -10.01 11.22 1.81
C GLY A 241 -11.03 10.15 2.21
N LYS A 242 -12.06 10.52 3.00
CA LYS A 242 -13.11 9.59 3.40
C LYS A 242 -14.11 9.42 2.26
N ALA A 243 -14.52 8.18 2.02
CA ALA A 243 -15.57 7.86 1.08
C ALA A 243 -16.88 8.56 1.52
N ARG A 244 -17.43 9.39 0.64
CA ARG A 244 -18.66 10.15 0.85
C ARG A 244 -19.89 9.34 0.48
N ARG A 245 -19.86 8.69 -0.68
CA ARG A 245 -20.92 7.80 -1.17
C ARG A 245 -20.42 6.87 -2.25
N ILE A 246 -21.00 5.68 -2.35
CA ILE A 246 -20.84 4.78 -3.49
C ILE A 246 -21.67 5.36 -4.64
N THR A 247 -21.02 5.65 -5.77
CA THR A 247 -21.63 6.26 -6.97
C THR A 247 -22.04 5.22 -7.99
N SER A 248 -21.28 4.13 -8.11
CA SER A 248 -21.62 3.00 -8.97
C SER A 248 -21.26 1.68 -8.29
N ILE A 249 -22.00 0.64 -8.66
CA ILE A 249 -21.76 -0.73 -8.23
C ILE A 249 -21.60 -1.57 -9.48
N GLU A 250 -20.39 -2.13 -9.64
CA GLU A 250 -20.05 -3.04 -10.73
C GLU A 250 -20.34 -4.49 -10.32
N GLU A 251 -20.04 -4.85 -9.07
CA GLU A 251 -20.30 -6.19 -8.53
C GLU A 251 -20.64 -6.13 -7.04
N ILE A 252 -21.59 -6.98 -6.61
CA ILE A 252 -21.93 -7.23 -5.21
C ILE A 252 -21.80 -8.71 -4.92
N VAL A 253 -21.16 -9.02 -3.79
CA VAL A 253 -21.08 -10.38 -3.28
C VAL A 253 -21.41 -10.40 -1.79
N VAL A 254 -22.37 -11.23 -1.41
CA VAL A 254 -22.66 -11.52 0.01
C VAL A 254 -21.72 -12.58 0.52
N GLN A 255 -21.11 -12.35 1.68
CA GLN A 255 -20.10 -13.24 2.25
C GLN A 255 -20.36 -13.46 3.72
N THR A 256 -20.17 -14.69 4.18
CA THR A 256 -20.29 -15.00 5.60
C THR A 256 -19.22 -14.23 6.40
N ALA A 257 -19.63 -13.58 7.47
CA ALA A 257 -18.77 -12.90 8.42
C ALA A 257 -17.95 -13.96 9.16
N GLY A 258 -16.77 -14.21 8.62
CA GLY A 258 -15.93 -15.33 9.05
C GLY A 258 -15.90 -16.41 7.97
N GLU A 259 -14.68 -16.67 7.50
CA GLU A 259 -14.25 -17.81 6.69
C GLU A 259 -14.47 -17.70 5.17
N THR A 260 -13.51 -17.92 4.27
CA THR A 260 -12.40 -18.89 4.26
C THR A 260 -11.49 -18.89 5.49
N ALA A 261 -11.79 -19.77 6.45
CA ALA A 261 -10.79 -20.27 7.34
C ALA A 261 -9.79 -20.96 6.43
N TYR A 262 -8.55 -20.51 6.51
CA TYR A 262 -7.45 -21.40 6.24
C TYR A 262 -7.67 -22.62 7.14
N ASP A 263 -7.91 -23.78 6.53
CA ASP A 263 -7.92 -25.03 7.27
C ASP A 263 -6.49 -25.27 7.78
N SER A 264 -6.23 -24.85 9.02
CA SER A 264 -4.94 -25.02 9.68
C SER A 264 -4.58 -26.49 9.92
N THR A 265 -5.50 -27.42 9.67
CA THR A 265 -5.21 -28.86 9.70
C THR A 265 -4.72 -29.37 8.35
N VAL A 266 -4.93 -28.62 7.26
CA VAL A 266 -4.34 -28.92 5.95
C VAL A 266 -2.89 -28.51 5.97
N ARG A 267 -2.03 -29.50 5.72
CA ARG A 267 -0.59 -29.30 5.66
C ARG A 267 -0.27 -28.20 4.65
N PRO A 268 0.43 -27.13 5.06
CA PRO A 268 0.77 -26.06 4.14
C PRO A 268 1.59 -26.50 2.94
N VAL A 269 1.40 -25.85 1.79
CA VAL A 269 2.13 -26.17 0.54
C VAL A 269 3.65 -26.04 0.72
N TRP A 270 4.11 -25.11 1.57
CA TRP A 270 5.54 -24.97 1.88
C TRP A 270 6.08 -26.15 2.70
N GLU A 271 5.29 -26.77 3.59
CA GLU A 271 5.70 -28.02 4.25
C GLU A 271 5.77 -29.19 3.26
N VAL A 272 4.96 -29.19 2.20
CA VAL A 272 5.10 -30.12 1.06
C VAL A 272 6.39 -29.87 0.30
N ALA A 273 6.71 -28.62 0.02
CA ALA A 273 7.95 -28.25 -0.66
C ALA A 273 9.21 -28.57 0.18
N ILE A 274 9.16 -28.40 1.51
CA ILE A 274 10.28 -28.71 2.42
C ILE A 274 10.49 -30.21 2.54
N GLU A 275 9.44 -31.01 2.69
CA GLU A 275 9.58 -32.48 2.73
C GLU A 275 10.15 -33.02 1.42
N LEU A 276 9.59 -32.57 0.29
CA LEU A 276 10.12 -32.92 -1.03
C LEU A 276 11.57 -32.45 -1.18
N GLY A 277 11.88 -31.23 -0.74
CA GLY A 277 13.22 -30.66 -0.81
C GLY A 277 14.26 -31.37 0.06
N GLY A 278 13.86 -31.86 1.23
CA GLY A 278 14.72 -32.65 2.12
C GLY A 278 15.02 -34.06 1.59
N SER A 279 14.18 -34.57 0.70
CA SER A 279 14.42 -35.84 0.00
C SER A 279 15.40 -35.73 -1.17
N ILE A 280 15.79 -34.51 -1.56
CA ILE A 280 16.71 -34.23 -2.67
C ILE A 280 18.15 -34.10 -2.13
N PRO A 281 19.12 -34.88 -2.64
CA PRO A 281 20.52 -34.79 -2.22
C PRO A 281 21.12 -33.38 -2.41
N GLY A 282 22.02 -32.97 -1.52
CA GLY A 282 22.67 -31.65 -1.58
C GLY A 282 23.44 -31.38 -2.89
N GLU A 283 23.89 -32.43 -3.58
CA GLU A 283 24.54 -32.34 -4.90
C GLU A 283 23.57 -31.90 -6.01
N GLU A 284 22.30 -32.29 -5.94
CA GLU A 284 21.26 -31.84 -6.88
C GLU A 284 20.85 -30.39 -6.57
N TRP A 285 20.81 -30.00 -5.30
CA TRP A 285 20.62 -28.61 -4.89
C TRP A 285 21.73 -27.68 -5.41
N ALA A 286 22.97 -28.17 -5.52
CA ALA A 286 24.08 -27.40 -6.05
C ALA A 286 23.93 -27.10 -7.56
N LYS A 287 23.13 -27.88 -8.28
CA LYS A 287 22.82 -27.67 -9.71
C LYS A 287 21.72 -26.65 -9.94
N VAL A 288 20.96 -26.28 -8.90
CA VAL A 288 19.88 -25.29 -9.00
C VAL A 288 20.48 -23.91 -9.32
N PRO A 289 20.04 -23.24 -10.40
CA PRO A 289 20.54 -21.92 -10.75
C PRO A 289 20.29 -20.88 -9.66
N ARG A 290 21.34 -20.15 -9.29
CA ARG A 290 21.27 -19.04 -8.30
C ARG A 290 20.87 -17.70 -8.92
N ASP A 291 20.59 -17.68 -10.22
CA ASP A 291 20.28 -16.48 -10.99
C ASP A 291 18.80 -16.09 -10.95
N LEU A 292 18.00 -16.74 -10.09
CA LEU A 292 16.54 -16.54 -9.97
C LEU A 292 15.80 -16.89 -11.27
N SER A 293 16.24 -17.94 -11.97
CA SER A 293 15.62 -18.40 -13.22
C SER A 293 15.58 -17.34 -14.32
N LYS A 294 16.45 -16.33 -14.25
CA LYS A 294 16.56 -15.27 -15.28
C LYS A 294 16.94 -15.83 -16.65
N ARG A 295 17.54 -17.02 -16.69
CA ARG A 295 17.88 -17.76 -17.90
C ARG A 295 17.14 -19.10 -17.97
N LEU A 296 15.87 -19.14 -17.57
CA LEU A 296 15.06 -20.36 -17.53
C LEU A 296 15.16 -21.17 -18.84
N ASP A 297 15.07 -20.51 -19.99
CA ASP A 297 15.16 -21.16 -21.31
C ASP A 297 16.50 -21.87 -21.53
N HIS A 298 17.60 -21.30 -21.03
CA HIS A 298 18.91 -21.93 -21.11
C HIS A 298 18.99 -23.20 -20.26
N TYR A 299 18.34 -23.24 -19.10
CA TYR A 299 18.35 -24.42 -18.23
C TYR A 299 17.40 -25.53 -18.69
N LEU A 300 16.35 -25.17 -19.43
CA LEU A 300 15.37 -26.13 -19.94
C LEU A 300 15.74 -26.68 -21.33
N TYR A 301 16.47 -25.92 -22.15
CA TYR A 301 16.67 -26.25 -23.57
C TYR A 301 18.13 -26.30 -24.05
N ALA A 302 19.14 -25.93 -23.24
CA ALA A 302 20.53 -25.94 -23.71
C ALA A 302 21.11 -27.34 -23.94
N ASP A 303 20.60 -28.38 -23.27
CA ASP A 303 21.09 -29.77 -23.46
C ASP A 303 20.57 -30.45 -24.74
N ALA A 304 19.67 -29.80 -25.51
CA ALA A 304 19.10 -30.39 -26.73
C ALA A 304 19.83 -30.00 -28.03
N ALA A 305 20.90 -29.19 -27.96
CA ALA A 305 21.58 -28.62 -29.14
C ALA A 305 23.08 -28.93 -29.21
N GLY A 306 23.50 -30.11 -28.72
CA GLY A 306 24.91 -30.47 -28.57
C GLY A 306 25.26 -31.92 -28.87
N GLU A 307 24.64 -32.56 -29.86
CA GLU A 307 25.16 -33.78 -30.50
C GLU A 307 24.99 -33.65 -32.02
N ASP A 308 25.96 -33.01 -32.67
CA ASP A 308 26.34 -33.26 -34.07
C ASP A 308 27.72 -32.62 -34.31
N GLY A 309 28.75 -33.48 -34.24
CA GLY A 309 30.16 -33.18 -34.49
C GLY A 309 30.96 -34.46 -34.58
#